data_AF-A0A2G8RSK5-F1
#
_entry.id   AF-A0A2G8RSK5-F1
#
_cell.length_a   1.000
_cell.length_b   1.000
_cell.length_c   1.000
_cell.angle_alpha   90.00
_cell.angle_beta   90.00
_cell.angle_gamma   90.00
#
_symmetry.space_group_name_H-M   'P 1'
#
loop_
_entity.id
_entity.type
_entity.pdbx_description
1 polymer ?
#
loop_
_entity_poly.entity_id
_entity_poly.type
_entity_poly.pdbx_seq_one_letter_code
_entity_poly.pdbx_strand_id
1 'polypeptide(L)'
;MPMHPLPALMNQGVHVALCSDDPAVFGNMGLSFDFFQVFVASDVHGLATLRELVWDSIRYSALEDDEQTEAFTLLERQWNTFVRYILEKYGDAAGAVGQV
;
A
#
# COMPACT_ATOMS: atom_id res chain seq x y z
N MET A 1 13.70 -1.95 8.10
CA MET A 1 14.37 -0.63 8.14
C MET A 1 14.59 -0.19 9.59
N PRO A 2 15.69 -0.58 10.25
CA PRO A 2 15.78 -0.45 11.71
C PRO A 2 15.86 0.99 12.25
N MET A 3 16.32 1.95 11.43
CA MET A 3 16.49 3.36 11.83
C MET A 3 15.63 4.34 11.02
N HIS A 4 14.77 3.86 10.12
CA HIS A 4 13.89 4.76 9.39
C HIS A 4 12.77 5.24 10.33
N PRO A 5 12.42 6.53 10.37
CA PRO A 5 11.43 7.05 11.34
C PRO A 5 9.98 6.66 11.02
N LEU A 6 9.70 6.29 9.77
CA LEU A 6 8.35 5.95 9.29
C LEU A 6 7.57 4.97 10.21
N PRO A 7 8.11 3.83 10.66
CA PRO A 7 7.35 2.91 11.51
C PRO A 7 6.91 3.55 12.84
N ALA A 8 7.72 4.44 13.41
CA ALA A 8 7.35 5.16 14.64
C ALA A 8 6.18 6.12 14.39
N LEU A 9 6.17 6.82 13.26
CA LEU A 9 5.08 7.73 12.87
C LEU A 9 3.79 6.96 12.61
N MET A 10 3.85 5.88 11.83
CA MET A 10 2.69 5.04 11.53
C MET A 10 2.08 4.43 12.80
N ASN A 11 2.91 3.96 13.74
CA ASN A 11 2.45 3.42 15.02
C ASN A 11 1.83 4.48 15.95
N GLN A 12 2.06 5.76 15.70
CA GLN A 12 1.41 6.87 16.40
C GLN A 12 0.17 7.41 15.66
N GLY A 13 -0.26 6.75 14.58
CA GLY A 13 -1.44 7.17 13.81
C GLY A 13 -1.20 8.37 12.92
N VAL A 14 0.06 8.71 12.61
CA VAL A 14 0.36 9.74 11.63
C VAL A 14 0.09 9.17 10.23
N HIS A 15 -0.78 9.85 9.49
CA HIS A 15 -1.10 9.49 8.10
C HIS A 15 0.09 9.75 7.18
N VAL A 16 0.30 8.86 6.22
CA VAL A 16 1.44 8.91 5.31
C VAL A 16 1.02 8.54 3.90
N ALA A 17 1.32 9.43 2.95
CA ALA A 17 1.30 9.12 1.53
C ALA A 17 2.73 8.80 1.05
N LEU A 18 2.94 7.61 0.48
CA LEU A 18 4.25 7.21 -0.05
C LEU A 18 4.51 7.82 -1.43
N CYS A 19 5.76 8.26 -1.64
CA CYS A 19 6.24 8.81 -2.89
C CYS A 19 7.68 8.32 -3.14
N SER A 20 8.07 8.16 -4.41
CA SER A 20 9.42 7.76 -4.82
C SER A 20 10.43 8.91 -4.93
N ASP A 21 9.98 10.15 -4.72
CA ASP A 21 10.77 11.37 -4.96
C ASP A 21 11.30 11.43 -6.41
N ASP A 22 12.57 11.08 -6.63
CA ASP A 22 13.22 10.98 -7.95
C ASP A 22 13.56 9.52 -8.33
N PRO A 23 12.58 8.66 -8.69
CA PRO A 23 12.80 7.23 -8.91
C PRO A 23 13.89 6.94 -9.95
N ALA A 24 13.99 7.76 -11.01
CA ALA A 24 14.98 7.61 -12.06
C ALA A 24 16.43 7.81 -11.56
N VAL A 25 16.65 8.72 -10.60
CA VAL A 25 17.97 8.97 -9.99
C VAL A 25 18.42 7.74 -9.21
N PHE A 26 17.48 7.04 -8.58
CA PHE A 26 17.74 5.81 -7.82
C PHE A 26 17.68 4.53 -8.66
N GLY A 27 17.45 4.64 -9.97
CA GLY A 27 17.34 3.48 -10.88
C GLY A 27 16.06 2.65 -10.71
N ASN A 28 15.03 3.23 -10.10
CA ASN A 28 13.72 2.61 -9.89
C ASN A 28 12.70 3.08 -10.93
N MET A 29 11.65 2.29 -11.15
CA MET A 29 10.51 2.65 -12.01
C MET A 29 9.21 2.65 -11.21
N GLY A 30 8.55 3.80 -11.19
CA GLY A 30 7.29 3.98 -10.46
C GLY A 30 7.44 3.80 -8.95
N LEU A 31 6.32 3.49 -8.29
CA LEU A 31 6.21 3.45 -6.82
C LEU A 31 6.43 2.06 -6.20
N SER A 32 6.43 1.00 -7.01
CA SER A 32 6.40 -0.38 -6.49
C SER A 32 7.61 -0.72 -5.61
N PHE A 33 8.78 -0.15 -5.90
CA PHE A 33 10.00 -0.36 -5.12
C PHE A 33 9.89 0.24 -3.71
N ASP A 34 9.35 1.46 -3.59
CA ASP A 34 9.15 2.15 -2.32
C ASP A 34 8.08 1.44 -1.47
N PHE A 35 6.97 1.05 -2.11
CA PHE A 35 5.93 0.24 -1.45
C PHE A 35 6.48 -1.10 -0.98
N PHE A 36 7.29 -1.78 -1.79
CA PHE A 36 7.93 -3.03 -1.38
C PHE A 36 8.83 -2.81 -0.16
N GLN A 37 9.70 -1.80 -0.20
CA GLN A 37 10.64 -1.50 0.88
C GLN A 37 9.92 -1.22 2.21
N VAL A 38 8.81 -0.48 2.19
CA VAL A 38 8.01 -0.22 3.38
C VAL A 38 7.27 -1.48 3.83
N PHE A 39 6.61 -2.17 2.90
CA PHE A 39 5.78 -3.32 3.21
C PHE A 39 6.58 -4.45 3.87
N VAL A 40 7.73 -4.84 3.28
CA VAL A 40 8.56 -5.93 3.82
C VAL A 40 9.45 -5.52 5.00
N ALA A 41 9.47 -4.24 5.38
CA ALA A 41 10.32 -3.77 6.48
C ALA A 41 9.85 -4.23 7.88
N SER A 42 8.65 -4.79 8.00
CA SER A 42 8.05 -5.28 9.25
C SER A 42 7.10 -6.44 8.97
N ASP A 43 7.15 -7.48 9.81
CA ASP A 43 6.23 -8.62 9.74
C ASP A 43 4.80 -8.27 10.21
N VAL A 44 4.62 -7.08 10.79
CA VAL A 44 3.31 -6.56 11.24
C VAL A 44 2.52 -5.96 10.08
N HIS A 45 3.20 -5.53 9.01
CA HIS A 45 2.51 -4.97 7.86
C HIS A 45 1.69 -6.05 7.14
N GLY A 46 0.46 -5.69 6.80
CA GLY A 46 -0.43 -6.57 6.08
C GLY A 46 -1.23 -5.82 5.03
N LEU A 47 -2.17 -6.51 4.42
CA LEU A 47 -3.02 -5.95 3.36
C LEU A 47 -3.79 -4.70 3.84
N ALA A 48 -4.16 -4.64 5.12
CA ALA A 48 -4.78 -3.46 5.73
C ALA A 48 -3.83 -2.25 5.77
N THR A 49 -2.56 -2.45 6.14
CA THR A 49 -1.54 -1.39 6.11
C THR A 49 -1.33 -0.87 4.69
N LEU A 50 -1.22 -1.78 3.71
CA LEU A 50 -1.10 -1.42 2.31
C LEU A 50 -2.31 -0.61 1.84
N ARG A 51 -3.52 -1.01 2.24
CA ARG A 51 -4.75 -0.30 1.89
C ARG A 51 -4.73 1.13 2.42
N GLU A 52 -4.38 1.37 3.68
CA GLU A 52 -4.35 2.74 4.20
C GLU A 52 -3.32 3.62 3.50
N LEU A 53 -2.11 3.12 3.23
CA LEU A 53 -1.10 3.89 2.49
C LEU A 53 -1.59 4.31 1.09
N VAL A 54 -2.33 3.43 0.42
CA VAL A 54 -2.92 3.72 -0.89
C VAL A 54 -4.09 4.70 -0.76
N TRP A 55 -4.99 4.52 0.22
CA TRP A 55 -6.13 5.43 0.41
C TRP A 55 -5.71 6.83 0.87
N ASP A 56 -4.68 6.92 1.72
CA ASP A 56 -4.12 8.19 2.17
C ASP A 56 -3.58 9.03 1.01
N SER A 57 -3.06 8.38 -0.05
CA SER A 57 -2.57 9.10 -1.25
C SER A 57 -3.68 9.90 -1.97
N ILE A 58 -4.93 9.44 -1.92
CA ILE A 58 -6.09 10.17 -2.48
C ILE A 58 -6.68 11.10 -1.43
N ARG A 59 -6.83 10.62 -0.18
CA ARG A 59 -7.42 11.37 0.94
C ARG A 59 -6.72 12.71 1.19
N TYR A 60 -5.40 12.74 1.06
CA TYR A 60 -4.56 13.93 1.27
C TYR A 60 -4.01 14.54 -0.03
N SER A 61 -4.59 14.17 -1.17
CA SER A 61 -4.30 14.82 -2.45
C SER A 61 -4.90 16.23 -2.51
N ALA A 62 -4.50 17.00 -3.52
CA ALA A 62 -5.05 18.32 -3.82
C ALA A 62 -6.22 18.27 -4.83
N LEU A 63 -6.91 17.12 -4.94
CA LEU A 63 -8.10 16.98 -5.77
C LEU A 63 -9.29 17.70 -5.14
N GLU A 64 -10.20 18.21 -5.96
CA GLU A 64 -11.50 18.73 -5.51
C GLU A 64 -12.40 17.59 -5.01
N ASP A 65 -13.44 17.90 -4.24
CA ASP A 65 -14.29 16.88 -3.58
C ASP A 65 -14.94 15.90 -4.57
N ASP A 66 -15.35 16.38 -5.75
CA ASP A 66 -15.94 15.56 -6.81
C ASP A 66 -14.90 14.66 -7.49
N GLU A 67 -13.72 15.21 -7.81
CA GLU A 67 -12.59 14.45 -8.35
C GLU A 67 -12.10 13.38 -7.36
N GLN A 68 -12.03 13.71 -6.07
CA GLN A 68 -11.64 12.78 -5.02
C GLN A 68 -12.65 11.63 -4.90
N THR A 69 -13.95 11.93 -5.00
CA THR A 69 -15.02 10.93 -4.99
C THR A 69 -14.91 9.97 -6.18
N GLU A 70 -14.65 10.50 -7.38
CA GLU A 70 -14.41 9.68 -8.57
C GLU A 70 -13.15 8.82 -8.41
N ALA A 71 -12.06 9.41 -7.90
CA ALA A 71 -10.80 8.71 -7.68
C ALA A 71 -10.95 7.55 -6.67
N PHE A 72 -11.68 7.75 -5.57
CA PHE A 72 -11.97 6.66 -4.61
C PHE A 72 -12.82 5.56 -5.23
N THR A 73 -13.80 5.90 -6.06
CA THR A 73 -14.64 4.91 -6.76
C THR A 73 -13.81 4.05 -7.71
N LEU A 74 -12.90 4.69 -8.47
CA LEU A 74 -11.99 3.98 -9.36
C LEU A 74 -11.01 3.11 -8.57
N LEU A 75 -10.42 3.65 -7.50
CA LEU A 75 -9.47 2.94 -6.65
C LEU A 75 -10.11 1.72 -6.01
N GLU A 76 -11.34 1.83 -5.48
CA GLU A 76 -12.04 0.70 -4.88
C GLU A 76 -12.28 -0.43 -5.89
N ARG A 77 -12.64 -0.10 -7.14
CA ARG A 77 -12.76 -1.09 -8.21
C ARG A 77 -11.44 -1.78 -8.53
N GLN A 78 -10.35 -1.03 -8.62
CA GLN A 78 -9.01 -1.58 -8.88
C GLN A 78 -8.52 -2.45 -7.72
N TRP A 79 -8.73 -2.00 -6.49
CA TRP A 79 -8.39 -2.74 -5.28
C TRP A 79 -9.15 -4.07 -5.19
N ASN A 80 -10.46 -4.06 -5.46
CA ASN A 80 -11.24 -5.29 -5.47
C ASN A 80 -10.74 -6.29 -6.52
N THR A 81 -10.33 -5.81 -7.70
CA THR A 81 -9.68 -6.65 -8.73
C THR A 81 -8.36 -7.22 -8.22
N PHE A 82 -7.53 -6.41 -7.57
CA PHE A 82 -6.26 -6.83 -6.99
C PHE A 82 -6.43 -7.89 -5.90
N VAL A 83 -7.37 -7.71 -4.97
CA VAL A 83 -7.66 -8.68 -3.91
C VAL A 83 -8.18 -9.99 -4.50
N ARG A 84 -9.09 -9.94 -5.49
CA ARG A 84 -9.56 -11.14 -6.20
C ARG A 84 -8.41 -11.89 -6.85
N TYR A 85 -7.52 -11.19 -7.55
CA TYR A 85 -6.33 -11.79 -8.15
C TYR A 85 -5.45 -12.49 -7.11
N ILE A 86 -5.22 -11.88 -5.93
CA ILE A 86 -4.45 -12.52 -4.86
C ILE A 86 -5.14 -13.80 -4.39
N LEU A 87 -6.45 -13.75 -4.15
CA LEU A 87 -7.22 -14.90 -3.68
C LEU A 87 -7.23 -16.04 -4.71
N GLU A 88 -7.44 -15.73 -5.99
CA GLU A 88 -7.46 -16.73 -7.07
C GLU A 88 -6.09 -17.35 -7.31
N LYS A 89 -5.01 -16.55 -7.21
CA LYS A 89 -3.66 -17.03 -7.51
C LYS A 89 -2.97 -17.71 -6.32
N TYR A 90 -3.27 -17.28 -5.10
CA TYR A 90 -2.55 -17.70 -3.89
C TYR A 90 -3.45 -18.25 -2.78
N GLY A 91 -4.78 -18.21 -2.93
CA GLY A 91 -5.72 -18.68 -1.91
C GLY A 91 -5.60 -20.16 -1.57
N ASP A 92 -5.33 -21.00 -2.58
CA ASP A 92 -5.17 -22.44 -2.38
C ASP A 92 -3.85 -22.80 -1.67
N ALA A 93 -2.79 -21.99 -1.89
CA ALA A 93 -1.50 -22.17 -1.22
C ALA A 93 -1.57 -21.83 0.28
N ALA A 94 -2.43 -20.89 0.68
CA ALA A 94 -2.67 -20.54 2.08
C ALA A 94 -3.43 -21.62 2.86
N GLY A 95 -4.29 -22.42 2.19
CA GLY A 95 -5.02 -23.52 2.81
C GLY A 95 -4.15 -24.69 3.28
N ALA A 96 -2.96 -24.87 2.69
CA ALA A 96 -2.05 -25.97 3.03
C ALA A 96 -1.15 -25.69 4.26
N VAL A 97 -1.03 -24.43 4.68
CA VAL A 97 -0.15 -24.02 5.81
C VAL A 97 -0.87 -24.08 7.17
N GLY A 98 -2.19 -24.25 7.17
CA GLY A 98 -3.04 -24.29 8.38
C GLY A 98 -3.25 -25.67 9.02
N GLN A 99 -2.53 -26.71 8.59
CA GLN A 99 -2.54 -28.04 9.21
C GLN A 99 -1.17 -28.36 9.82
N VAL A 100 -0.79 -27.67 10.90
CA VAL A 100 0.24 -28.12 11.83
C VAL A 100 -0.16 -27.75 13.25
#